data_AF-A0A2T7T9R3-F1
#
_entry.id   AF-A0A2T7T9R3-F1
#
_cell.length_a   1.000
_cell.length_b   1.000
_cell.length_c   1.000
_cell.angle_alpha   90.00
_cell.angle_beta   90.00
_cell.angle_gamma   90.00
#
_symmetry.space_group_name_H-M   'P 1'
#
loop_
_entity.id
_entity.type
_entity.pdbx_description
1 polymer ?
#
loop_
_entity_poly.entity_id
_entity_poly.type
_entity_poly.pdbx_seq_one_letter_code
_entity_poly.pdbx_strand_id
1 'polypeptide(L)'
;MDPAPNDVVDERIVIDSGHVDAIAPRLVEGKFRTLFRDSRTSNAVWHEPTSVIMHLTSKSKETIPDPAGGLAFIGNPGDVYHSIPQTQNPEVLWAGWNTEAFQAADIQGEFELSLDEVEGPGSLLVFGWSPFGEPLMRFDTRDGLPDTYHVPARTHEHANWAFTEEGVYRMTFTFKARLASGEDVSDSQVFTMAVGDVDPDGVSLPGDGGDVGGQTGGGDGGATDGGASGGVTGGGASGGVTGGGTDGGSTGGGSTNGGATDGGSADGGTTDGGATDGGASGGVTGGGTDGGSTGGGSTNGGATDGGSADGGTTDGGATDGGASGGVTGGG
;
A
#
# COMPACT_ATOMS: atom_id res chain seq x y z
N MET A 1 20.73 -28.76 11.58
CA MET A 1 19.44 -29.47 11.47
C MET A 1 18.57 -28.56 10.64
N ASP A 2 17.94 -29.06 9.60
CA ASP A 2 16.97 -28.25 8.85
C ASP A 2 15.85 -27.83 9.82
N PRO A 3 15.40 -26.56 9.79
CA PRO A 3 14.27 -26.13 10.60
C PRO A 3 13.04 -26.97 10.26
N ALA A 4 12.20 -27.27 11.25
CA ALA A 4 10.95 -27.96 10.98
C ALA A 4 10.07 -27.06 10.08
N PRO A 5 9.13 -27.62 9.29
CA PRO A 5 8.29 -26.86 8.36
C PRO A 5 7.44 -25.72 8.98
N ASN A 6 7.41 -25.63 10.31
CA ASN A 6 6.69 -24.61 11.07
C ASN A 6 7.60 -23.70 11.89
N ASP A 7 8.91 -23.92 11.89
CA ASP A 7 9.84 -23.05 12.60
C ASP A 7 9.96 -21.74 11.83
N VAL A 8 9.91 -20.63 12.56
CA VAL A 8 10.22 -19.29 12.05
C VAL A 8 11.68 -19.03 12.38
N VAL A 9 12.51 -18.78 11.37
CA VAL A 9 13.93 -18.48 11.54
C VAL A 9 14.18 -16.98 11.50
N ASP A 10 15.17 -16.52 12.24
CA ASP A 10 15.57 -15.11 12.34
C ASP A 10 17.02 -14.87 11.89
N GLU A 11 17.65 -15.89 11.30
CA GLU A 11 19.00 -15.79 10.75
C GLU A 11 19.02 -14.87 9.53
N ARG A 12 19.97 -13.92 9.53
CA ARG A 12 20.19 -12.99 8.42
C ARG A 12 20.34 -13.74 7.10
N ILE A 13 19.53 -13.36 6.11
CA ILE A 13 19.61 -13.92 4.77
C ILE A 13 19.45 -12.83 3.70
N VAL A 14 20.17 -13.00 2.60
CA VAL A 14 20.00 -12.19 1.38
C VAL A 14 19.33 -13.05 0.32
N ILE A 15 18.27 -12.53 -0.29
CA ILE A 15 17.52 -13.21 -1.34
C ILE A 15 17.44 -12.29 -2.56
N ASP A 16 18.10 -12.69 -3.66
CA ASP A 16 18.26 -11.87 -4.86
C ASP A 16 17.42 -12.33 -6.06
N SER A 17 16.86 -13.54 -5.98
CA SER A 17 16.16 -14.19 -7.09
C SER A 17 15.21 -15.29 -6.62
N GLY A 18 14.22 -15.59 -7.45
CA GLY A 18 13.27 -16.68 -7.25
C GLY A 18 11.95 -16.26 -6.60
N HIS A 19 11.03 -17.23 -6.50
CA HIS A 19 9.68 -17.03 -5.97
C HIS A 19 9.70 -16.87 -4.45
N VAL A 20 9.10 -15.78 -3.96
CA VAL A 20 8.89 -15.56 -2.53
C VAL A 20 7.51 -15.00 -2.29
N ASP A 21 6.85 -15.47 -1.23
CA ASP A 21 5.67 -14.80 -0.69
C ASP A 21 6.16 -13.86 0.41
N ALA A 22 6.62 -12.68 -0.01
CA ALA A 22 7.32 -11.74 0.85
C ALA A 22 6.46 -11.31 2.04
N ILE A 23 5.16 -11.12 1.83
CA ILE A 23 4.22 -10.73 2.87
C ILE A 23 3.17 -11.83 3.04
N ALA A 24 3.31 -12.66 4.07
CA ALA A 24 2.47 -13.82 4.28
C ALA A 24 1.97 -13.89 5.74
N PRO A 25 0.72 -13.48 6.03
CA PRO A 25 0.14 -13.67 7.35
C PRO A 25 -0.11 -15.15 7.65
N ARG A 26 0.06 -15.54 8.92
CA ARG A 26 -0.34 -16.85 9.45
C ARG A 26 -0.58 -16.79 10.96
N LEU A 27 -1.20 -17.83 11.51
CA LEU A 27 -1.19 -18.07 12.94
C LEU A 27 0.07 -18.86 13.33
N VAL A 28 0.85 -18.32 14.28
CA VAL A 28 1.98 -18.99 14.92
C VAL A 28 1.70 -19.05 16.41
N GLU A 29 1.57 -20.26 16.95
CA GLU A 29 1.24 -20.47 18.38
C GLU A 29 0.00 -19.68 18.84
N GLY A 30 -1.00 -19.55 17.95
CA GLY A 30 -2.24 -18.81 18.21
C GLY A 30 -2.15 -17.29 18.06
N LYS A 31 -0.98 -16.74 17.71
CA LYS A 31 -0.80 -15.31 17.42
C LYS A 31 -0.84 -15.05 15.92
N PHE A 32 -1.56 -14.00 15.53
CA PHE A 32 -1.53 -13.50 14.15
C PHE A 32 -0.18 -12.83 13.89
N ARG A 33 0.54 -13.30 12.87
CA ARG A 33 1.86 -12.80 12.50
C ARG A 33 1.99 -12.69 10.99
N THR A 34 2.63 -11.65 10.52
CA THR A 34 3.05 -11.45 9.14
C THR A 34 4.51 -11.87 9.01
N LEU A 35 4.79 -12.84 8.15
CA LEU A 35 6.12 -13.40 7.97
C LEU A 35 6.55 -13.33 6.51
N PHE A 36 7.84 -13.58 6.29
CA PHE A 36 8.41 -13.78 4.97
C PHE A 36 8.46 -15.27 4.67
N ARG A 37 7.81 -15.72 3.59
CA ARG A 37 7.87 -17.12 3.16
C ARG A 37 8.83 -17.27 1.99
N ASP A 38 10.01 -17.80 2.27
CA ASP A 38 10.97 -18.22 1.24
C ASP A 38 10.48 -19.51 0.58
N SER A 39 9.85 -19.35 -0.58
CA SER A 39 9.29 -20.43 -1.39
C SER A 39 10.08 -20.67 -2.68
N ARG A 40 11.39 -20.39 -2.67
CA ARG A 40 12.31 -20.63 -3.80
C ARG A 40 12.54 -22.12 -4.07
N THR A 41 12.30 -22.97 -3.08
CA THR A 41 12.34 -24.43 -3.20
C THR A 41 11.00 -25.05 -2.84
N SER A 42 10.81 -26.34 -3.12
CA SER A 42 9.59 -27.06 -2.71
C SER A 42 9.40 -27.13 -1.19
N ASN A 43 10.47 -26.93 -0.42
CA ASN A 43 10.44 -26.89 1.04
C ASN A 43 10.52 -25.42 1.46
N ALA A 44 9.36 -24.77 1.57
CA ALA A 44 9.32 -23.36 1.96
C ALA A 44 9.83 -23.17 3.40
N VAL A 45 10.61 -22.11 3.61
CA VAL A 45 11.13 -21.70 4.93
C VAL A 45 10.47 -20.39 5.34
N TRP A 46 10.12 -20.26 6.62
CA TRP A 46 9.50 -19.06 7.15
C TRP A 46 10.54 -18.23 7.90
N HIS A 47 10.67 -16.97 7.53
CA HIS A 47 11.62 -16.03 8.11
C HIS A 47 10.89 -14.91 8.85
N GLU A 48 11.51 -14.41 9.91
CA GLU A 48 11.22 -13.08 10.42
C GLU A 48 11.52 -12.04 9.33
N PRO A 49 10.58 -11.16 8.93
CA PRO A 49 10.83 -10.16 7.90
C PRO A 49 12.06 -9.27 8.17
N THR A 50 12.31 -9.00 9.46
CA THR A 50 13.46 -8.22 9.92
C THR A 50 14.80 -8.94 9.78
N SER A 51 14.82 -10.24 9.44
CA SER A 51 16.03 -11.02 9.15
C SER A 51 16.38 -11.07 7.65
N VAL A 52 15.50 -10.59 6.77
CA VAL A 52 15.61 -10.77 5.32
C VAL A 52 16.00 -9.48 4.62
N ILE A 53 17.01 -9.55 3.76
CA ILE A 53 17.31 -8.54 2.74
C ILE A 53 16.84 -9.09 1.41
N MET A 54 15.78 -8.50 0.86
CA MET A 54 15.44 -8.70 -0.55
C MET A 54 16.41 -7.85 -1.38
N HIS A 55 17.17 -8.46 -2.28
CA HIS A 55 18.15 -7.74 -3.11
C HIS A 55 17.71 -7.73 -4.58
N LEU A 56 17.15 -6.61 -5.01
CA LEU A 56 16.79 -6.36 -6.39
C LEU A 56 18.03 -5.88 -7.17
N THR A 57 18.84 -6.84 -7.63
CA THR A 57 20.15 -6.59 -8.28
C THR A 57 20.03 -5.79 -9.58
N SER A 58 21.16 -5.42 -10.20
CA SER A 58 21.22 -4.72 -11.48
C SER A 58 20.49 -5.42 -12.65
N LYS A 59 20.17 -6.72 -12.54
CA LYS A 59 19.38 -7.47 -13.53
C LYS A 59 17.91 -7.04 -13.61
N SER A 60 17.43 -6.33 -12.60
CA SER A 60 16.08 -5.76 -12.54
C SER A 60 15.94 -4.41 -13.21
N LYS A 61 17.06 -3.85 -13.69
CA LYS A 61 17.13 -2.51 -14.26
C LYS A 61 16.37 -2.48 -15.58
N GLU A 62 15.42 -1.57 -15.65
CA GLU A 62 14.62 -1.27 -16.82
C GLU A 62 14.82 0.19 -17.24
N THR A 63 14.45 0.52 -18.47
CA THR A 63 14.45 1.90 -18.97
C THR A 63 13.13 2.17 -19.65
N ILE A 64 12.48 3.28 -19.28
CA ILE A 64 11.21 3.67 -19.88
C ILE A 64 11.45 3.98 -21.37
N PRO A 65 10.73 3.32 -22.30
CA PRO A 65 10.93 3.48 -23.73
C PRO A 65 10.50 4.87 -24.22
N ASP A 66 10.91 5.23 -25.44
CA ASP A 66 10.37 6.39 -26.17
C ASP A 66 9.58 5.89 -27.41
N PRO A 67 8.25 6.07 -27.47
CA PRO A 67 7.39 6.71 -26.46
C PRO A 67 7.18 5.83 -25.21
N ALA A 68 6.94 6.46 -24.05
CA ALA A 68 6.76 5.76 -22.77
C ALA A 68 5.57 4.79 -22.75
N GLY A 69 4.53 5.08 -23.55
CA GLY A 69 3.33 4.24 -23.65
C GLY A 69 2.71 3.97 -22.29
N GLY A 70 2.39 2.70 -22.02
CA GLY A 70 1.79 2.25 -20.76
C GLY A 70 2.68 2.44 -19.51
N LEU A 71 3.95 2.85 -19.65
CA LEU A 71 4.86 3.09 -18.53
C LEU A 71 4.98 4.57 -18.14
N ALA A 72 4.25 5.48 -18.81
CA ALA A 72 4.31 6.91 -18.55
C ALA A 72 3.89 7.31 -17.12
N PHE A 73 3.19 6.43 -16.39
CA PHE A 73 2.85 6.65 -14.98
C PHE A 73 4.00 6.38 -14.01
N ILE A 74 5.04 5.66 -14.45
CA ILE A 74 6.25 5.40 -13.64
C ILE A 74 7.18 6.61 -13.71
N GLY A 75 7.44 7.12 -14.93
CA GLY A 75 8.35 8.22 -15.19
C GLY A 75 8.38 8.62 -16.67
N ASN A 76 9.41 9.37 -17.06
CA ASN A 76 9.59 9.89 -18.41
C ASN A 76 10.39 8.91 -19.30
N PRO A 77 10.26 8.98 -20.64
CA PRO A 77 11.16 8.27 -21.55
C PRO A 77 12.64 8.49 -21.20
N GLY A 78 13.40 7.39 -21.12
CA GLY A 78 14.82 7.40 -20.75
C GLY A 78 15.09 7.32 -19.25
N ASP A 79 14.09 7.51 -18.39
CA ASP A 79 14.25 7.28 -16.95
C ASP A 79 14.50 5.79 -16.68
N VAL A 80 15.37 5.52 -15.72
CA VAL A 80 15.72 4.18 -15.27
C VAL A 80 14.90 3.86 -14.02
N TYR A 81 14.43 2.62 -13.93
CA TYR A 81 13.80 2.09 -12.72
C TYR A 81 14.22 0.63 -12.52
N HIS A 82 14.03 0.12 -11.31
CA HIS A 82 14.27 -1.28 -10.98
C HIS A 82 12.96 -1.98 -10.69
N SER A 83 12.76 -3.17 -11.26
CA SER A 83 11.47 -3.84 -11.16
C SER A 83 11.51 -5.30 -10.73
N ILE A 84 10.59 -5.64 -9.82
CA ILE A 84 10.08 -7.01 -9.65
C ILE A 84 8.88 -7.14 -10.60
N PRO A 85 8.92 -8.02 -11.60
CA PRO A 85 7.83 -8.15 -12.56
C PRO A 85 6.67 -9.00 -12.01
N GLN A 86 5.44 -8.67 -12.41
CA GLN A 86 4.26 -9.47 -12.10
C GLN A 86 4.38 -10.90 -12.65
N THR A 87 4.91 -11.04 -13.87
CA THR A 87 5.22 -12.33 -14.48
C THR A 87 6.64 -12.73 -14.11
N GLN A 88 6.81 -13.97 -13.65
CA GLN A 88 8.11 -14.46 -13.20
C GLN A 88 9.22 -14.27 -14.25
N ASN A 89 10.28 -13.58 -13.84
CA ASN A 89 11.58 -13.59 -14.49
C ASN A 89 12.57 -14.35 -13.56
N PRO A 90 13.15 -15.48 -14.00
CA PRO A 90 14.02 -16.29 -13.15
C PRO A 90 15.34 -15.60 -12.76
N GLU A 91 15.70 -14.49 -13.42
CA GLU A 91 16.94 -13.76 -13.14
C GLU A 91 16.83 -12.76 -11.98
N VAL A 92 15.61 -12.49 -11.51
CA VAL A 92 15.33 -11.51 -10.45
C VAL A 92 14.40 -12.11 -9.40
N LEU A 93 14.25 -11.39 -8.28
CA LEU A 93 13.28 -11.72 -7.25
C LEU A 93 11.86 -11.68 -7.83
N TRP A 94 11.01 -12.64 -7.44
CA TRP A 94 9.59 -12.65 -7.77
C TRP A 94 8.77 -12.64 -6.49
N ALA A 95 8.46 -11.43 -6.01
CA ALA A 95 7.81 -11.19 -4.73
C ALA A 95 6.30 -10.99 -4.86
N GLY A 96 5.57 -11.38 -3.83
CA GLY A 96 4.13 -11.26 -3.75
C GLY A 96 3.63 -11.39 -2.31
N TRP A 97 2.33 -11.60 -2.17
CA TRP A 97 1.67 -11.90 -0.89
C TRP A 97 0.85 -13.18 -0.97
N ASN A 98 0.72 -13.84 0.19
CA ASN A 98 0.04 -15.14 0.28
C ASN A 98 -0.81 -15.23 1.55
N THR A 99 -2.12 -15.43 1.36
CA THR A 99 -3.12 -15.63 2.42
C THR A 99 -3.69 -17.07 2.41
N GLU A 100 -3.03 -18.02 1.74
CA GLU A 100 -3.46 -19.42 1.66
C GLU A 100 -3.40 -20.17 2.99
N ALA A 101 -2.67 -19.64 3.97
CA ALA A 101 -2.69 -20.12 5.35
C ALA A 101 -4.09 -20.02 6.00
N PHE A 102 -5.00 -19.23 5.43
CA PHE A 102 -6.36 -19.03 5.92
C PHE A 102 -7.38 -19.50 4.88
N GLN A 103 -8.37 -20.27 5.34
CA GLN A 103 -9.59 -20.54 4.60
C GLN A 103 -10.52 -19.32 4.66
N ALA A 104 -11.44 -19.21 3.70
CA ALA A 104 -12.47 -18.16 3.73
C ALA A 104 -13.35 -18.20 4.99
N ALA A 105 -13.48 -19.37 5.63
CA ALA A 105 -14.23 -19.53 6.87
C ALA A 105 -13.44 -19.11 8.14
N ASP A 106 -12.13 -18.86 8.03
CA ASP A 106 -11.28 -18.48 9.17
C ASP A 106 -11.32 -16.98 9.46
N ILE A 107 -11.81 -16.18 8.50
CA ILE A 107 -11.94 -14.72 8.61
C ILE A 107 -13.35 -14.26 8.26
N GLN A 108 -13.72 -13.08 8.71
CA GLN A 108 -14.93 -12.37 8.31
C GLN A 108 -14.54 -11.27 7.32
N GLY A 109 -14.94 -11.41 6.06
CA GLY A 109 -14.59 -10.46 5.00
C GLY A 109 -13.23 -10.77 4.36
N GLU A 110 -12.41 -9.74 4.19
CA GLU A 110 -11.11 -9.79 3.54
C GLU A 110 -10.02 -9.29 4.49
N PHE A 111 -8.76 -9.60 4.17
CA PHE A 111 -7.63 -8.95 4.81
C PHE A 111 -7.48 -7.53 4.29
N GLU A 112 -6.99 -6.63 5.13
CA GLU A 112 -6.45 -5.33 4.72
C GLU A 112 -4.93 -5.41 4.77
N LEU A 113 -4.28 -5.32 3.60
CA LEU A 113 -2.84 -5.14 3.48
C LEU A 113 -2.57 -3.66 3.22
N SER A 114 -1.93 -2.99 4.17
CA SER A 114 -1.51 -1.59 4.00
C SER A 114 -0.01 -1.45 3.86
N LEU A 115 0.41 -0.51 3.01
CA LEU A 115 1.75 0.05 3.02
C LEU A 115 1.68 1.34 3.84
N ASP A 116 2.24 1.32 5.05
CA ASP A 116 2.08 2.41 6.00
C ASP A 116 3.17 3.47 5.86
N GLU A 117 4.39 3.03 5.54
CA GLU A 117 5.56 3.89 5.45
C GLU A 117 6.61 3.29 4.50
N VAL A 118 7.30 4.16 3.76
CA VAL A 118 8.50 3.81 3.00
C VAL A 118 9.60 4.83 3.25
N GLU A 119 10.71 4.37 3.81
CA GLU A 119 11.96 5.14 3.86
C GLU A 119 12.87 4.65 2.73
N GLY A 120 13.35 5.55 1.88
CA GLY A 120 14.25 5.19 0.77
C GLY A 120 14.59 6.37 -0.13
N PRO A 121 15.50 6.17 -1.09
CA PRO A 121 16.01 7.23 -1.97
C PRO A 121 15.03 7.68 -3.05
N GLY A 122 14.06 6.83 -3.43
CA GLY A 122 13.10 7.09 -4.49
C GLY A 122 11.69 6.67 -4.13
N SER A 123 10.80 6.64 -5.11
CA SER A 123 9.42 6.18 -4.96
C SER A 123 9.30 4.68 -5.18
N LEU A 124 8.29 4.08 -4.53
CA LEU A 124 7.85 2.72 -4.76
C LEU A 124 6.42 2.74 -5.35
N LEU A 125 6.25 2.02 -6.46
CA LEU A 125 4.95 1.75 -7.07
C LEU A 125 4.71 0.24 -7.07
N VAL A 126 3.55 -0.20 -6.61
CA VAL A 126 3.13 -1.60 -6.70
C VAL A 126 1.81 -1.67 -7.46
N PHE A 127 1.78 -2.41 -8.57
CA PHE A 127 0.64 -2.42 -9.47
C PHE A 127 0.49 -3.73 -10.25
N GLY A 128 -0.73 -4.08 -10.62
CA GLY A 128 -1.04 -5.10 -11.62
C GLY A 128 -1.33 -4.49 -12.98
N TRP A 129 -1.52 -5.34 -14.00
CA TRP A 129 -2.08 -4.91 -15.28
C TRP A 129 -3.54 -5.33 -15.43
N SER A 130 -4.37 -4.42 -15.92
CA SER A 130 -5.69 -4.80 -16.44
C SER A 130 -5.55 -5.57 -17.76
N PRO A 131 -6.58 -6.31 -18.20
CA PRO A 131 -6.59 -6.98 -19.50
C PRO A 131 -6.39 -6.03 -20.70
N PHE A 132 -6.59 -4.72 -20.51
CA PHE A 132 -6.47 -3.71 -21.56
C PHE A 132 -5.16 -2.90 -21.48
N GLY A 133 -4.25 -3.26 -20.56
CA GLY A 133 -2.94 -2.61 -20.43
C GLY A 133 -2.92 -1.35 -19.55
N GLU A 134 -4.03 -1.02 -18.89
CA GLU A 134 -4.05 0.03 -17.86
C GLU A 134 -3.45 -0.48 -16.55
N PRO A 135 -2.65 0.33 -15.83
CA PRO A 135 -2.11 -0.06 -14.54
C PRO A 135 -3.21 -0.09 -13.47
N LEU A 136 -3.25 -1.18 -12.71
CA LEU A 136 -4.11 -1.35 -11.54
C LEU A 136 -3.25 -1.10 -10.29
N MET A 137 -3.20 0.16 -9.86
CA MET A 137 -2.37 0.58 -8.72
C MET A 137 -2.84 -0.06 -7.42
N ARG A 138 -1.88 -0.51 -6.60
CA ARG A 138 -2.10 -1.04 -5.25
C ARG A 138 -1.47 -0.13 -4.20
N PHE A 139 -0.25 0.31 -4.45
CA PHE A 139 0.50 1.23 -3.58
C PHE A 139 1.28 2.24 -4.44
N ASP A 140 1.14 3.54 -4.18
CA ASP A 140 1.92 4.60 -4.83
C ASP A 140 2.45 5.59 -3.78
N THR A 141 3.73 5.47 -3.42
CA THR A 141 4.30 6.32 -2.36
C THR A 141 4.32 7.83 -2.68
N ARG A 142 3.98 8.24 -3.90
CA ARG A 142 4.03 9.64 -4.35
C ARG A 142 2.75 10.41 -4.02
N ASP A 143 1.61 9.74 -3.85
CA ASP A 143 0.34 10.40 -3.53
C ASP A 143 0.05 10.46 -2.01
N GLY A 144 0.86 9.77 -1.21
CA GLY A 144 0.83 9.77 0.24
C GLY A 144 0.76 8.34 0.78
N LEU A 145 0.93 8.17 2.10
CA LEU A 145 0.71 6.89 2.77
C LEU A 145 -0.12 7.15 4.05
N PRO A 146 -0.89 6.17 4.55
CA PRO A 146 -0.94 4.78 4.11
C PRO A 146 -1.82 4.55 2.87
N ASP A 147 -1.43 3.60 2.05
CA ASP A 147 -2.29 2.98 1.02
C ASP A 147 -2.77 1.62 1.51
N THR A 148 -4.00 1.23 1.16
CA THR A 148 -4.60 -0.05 1.59
C THR A 148 -5.15 -0.83 0.41
N TYR A 149 -4.84 -2.12 0.38
CA TYR A 149 -5.34 -3.08 -0.58
C TYR A 149 -6.05 -4.24 0.13
N HIS A 150 -7.28 -4.54 -0.32
CA HIS A 150 -8.05 -5.66 0.22
C HIS A 150 -7.68 -6.98 -0.46
N VAL A 151 -7.39 -8.00 0.34
CA VAL A 151 -6.92 -9.30 -0.12
C VAL A 151 -7.88 -10.39 0.39
N PRO A 152 -8.56 -11.14 -0.49
CA PRO A 152 -9.35 -12.30 -0.06
C PRO A 152 -8.49 -13.36 0.64
N ALA A 153 -9.11 -14.17 1.50
CA ALA A 153 -8.46 -15.41 1.95
C ALA A 153 -8.18 -16.35 0.78
N ARG A 154 -7.16 -17.21 0.92
CA ARG A 154 -6.71 -18.12 -0.15
C ARG A 154 -6.23 -17.43 -1.42
N THR A 155 -5.65 -16.25 -1.26
CA THR A 155 -5.04 -15.51 -2.37
C THR A 155 -3.54 -15.77 -2.38
N HIS A 156 -3.02 -16.05 -3.57
CA HIS A 156 -1.60 -16.02 -3.88
C HIS A 156 -1.43 -15.10 -5.08
N GLU A 157 -0.81 -13.95 -4.85
CA GLU A 157 -0.73 -12.89 -5.86
C GLU A 157 0.66 -12.27 -5.94
N HIS A 158 1.10 -12.08 -7.18
CA HIS A 158 2.29 -11.32 -7.53
C HIS A 158 1.88 -10.08 -8.31
N ALA A 159 2.62 -9.00 -8.07
CA ALA A 159 2.42 -7.70 -8.70
C ALA A 159 3.74 -7.19 -9.27
N ASN A 160 3.66 -6.13 -10.08
CA ASN A 160 4.85 -5.38 -10.45
C ASN A 160 5.22 -4.47 -9.28
N TRP A 161 6.51 -4.40 -8.94
CA TRP A 161 7.06 -3.42 -8.01
C TRP A 161 8.05 -2.60 -8.82
N ALA A 162 7.96 -1.28 -8.76
CA ALA A 162 8.88 -0.37 -9.44
C ALA A 162 9.50 0.58 -8.42
N PHE A 163 10.83 0.53 -8.31
CA PHE A 163 11.64 1.42 -7.50
C PHE A 163 12.32 2.43 -8.44
N THR A 164 12.12 3.72 -8.20
CA THR A 164 12.60 4.76 -9.12
C THR A 164 14.07 5.12 -8.92
N GLU A 165 14.70 4.73 -7.80
CA GLU A 165 16.09 5.02 -7.49
C GLU A 165 16.78 3.78 -6.89
N GLU A 166 18.10 3.70 -7.03
CA GLU A 166 18.92 2.68 -6.38
C GLU A 166 19.19 3.05 -4.91
N GLY A 167 19.27 2.04 -4.04
CA GLY A 167 19.60 2.17 -2.63
C GLY A 167 18.78 1.26 -1.72
N VAL A 168 18.81 1.53 -0.42
CA VAL A 168 18.12 0.72 0.59
C VAL A 168 16.77 1.34 0.93
N TYR A 169 15.73 0.51 0.87
CA TYR A 169 14.36 0.85 1.25
C TYR A 169 13.94 0.07 2.51
N ARG A 170 13.25 0.75 3.42
CA ARG A 170 12.49 0.16 4.53
C ARG A 170 11.01 0.37 4.25
N MET A 171 10.27 -0.73 4.14
CA MET A 171 8.85 -0.70 3.81
C MET A 171 8.07 -1.28 4.98
N THR A 172 7.26 -0.46 5.64
CA THR A 172 6.41 -0.88 6.75
C THR A 172 5.06 -1.33 6.18
N PHE A 173 4.81 -2.64 6.23
CA PHE A 173 3.52 -3.21 5.83
C PHE A 173 2.75 -3.69 7.06
N THR A 174 1.44 -3.48 7.06
CA THR A 174 0.53 -4.02 8.08
C THR A 174 -0.53 -4.90 7.43
N PHE A 175 -0.77 -6.07 8.04
CA PHE A 175 -1.91 -6.92 7.72
C PHE A 175 -2.93 -6.84 8.85
N LYS A 176 -4.21 -6.65 8.50
CA LYS A 176 -5.34 -6.70 9.44
C LYS A 176 -6.41 -7.66 8.95
N ALA A 177 -7.11 -8.29 9.88
CA ALA A 177 -8.30 -9.08 9.60
C ALA A 177 -9.21 -9.19 10.82
N ARG A 178 -10.48 -9.50 10.57
CA ARG A 178 -11.40 -10.00 11.59
C ARG A 178 -11.42 -11.52 11.51
N LEU A 179 -11.00 -12.23 12.55
CA LEU A 179 -11.08 -13.69 12.62
C LEU A 179 -12.55 -14.14 12.72
N ALA A 180 -12.82 -15.40 12.35
CA ALA A 180 -14.14 -16.00 12.45
C ALA A 180 -14.68 -16.01 13.89
N SER A 181 -13.79 -16.04 14.89
CA SER A 181 -14.12 -15.88 16.32
C SER A 181 -14.74 -14.52 16.66
N GLY A 182 -14.61 -13.53 15.78
CA GLY A 182 -15.02 -12.15 16.00
C GLY A 182 -13.90 -11.25 16.51
N GLU A 183 -12.69 -11.76 16.70
CA GLU A 183 -11.49 -11.02 17.13
C GLU A 183 -10.87 -10.22 15.98
N ASP A 184 -10.58 -8.94 16.20
CA ASP A 184 -9.75 -8.14 15.28
C ASP A 184 -8.27 -8.45 15.55
N VAL A 185 -7.53 -8.82 14.50
CA VAL A 185 -6.10 -9.09 14.57
C VAL A 185 -5.34 -8.19 13.59
N SER A 186 -4.11 -7.86 13.97
CA SER A 186 -3.21 -7.01 13.19
C SER A 186 -1.77 -7.42 13.47
N ASP A 187 -0.90 -7.35 12.46
CA ASP A 187 0.55 -7.42 12.63
C ASP A 187 1.26 -6.52 11.63
N SER A 188 2.27 -5.79 12.09
CA SER A 188 3.03 -4.79 11.32
C SER A 188 4.50 -5.15 11.30
N GLN A 189 5.13 -5.10 10.12
CA GLN A 189 6.50 -5.54 9.90
C GLN A 189 7.25 -4.59 8.96
N VAL A 190 8.54 -4.41 9.23
CA VAL A 190 9.46 -3.65 8.36
C VAL A 190 10.22 -4.61 7.45
N PHE A 191 10.04 -4.44 6.16
CA PHE A 191 10.73 -5.20 5.11
C PHE A 191 11.90 -4.40 4.56
N THR A 192 13.03 -5.08 4.35
CA THR A 192 14.23 -4.48 3.76
C THR A 192 14.36 -4.86 2.29
N MET A 193 14.46 -3.84 1.43
CA MET A 193 14.80 -4.01 0.01
C MET A 193 16.09 -3.25 -0.30
N ALA A 194 17.11 -3.94 -0.81
CA ALA A 194 18.27 -3.35 -1.42
C ALA A 194 18.07 -3.32 -2.95
N VAL A 195 18.16 -2.14 -3.57
CA VAL A 195 17.88 -1.93 -5.00
C VAL A 195 19.14 -1.49 -5.72
N GLY A 196 19.50 -2.17 -6.80
CA GLY A 196 20.64 -1.82 -7.64
C GLY A 196 21.99 -2.31 -7.12
N ASP A 197 23.03 -1.53 -7.33
CA ASP A 197 24.42 -1.83 -6.95
C ASP A 197 24.68 -1.54 -5.46
N VAL A 198 23.93 -2.23 -4.60
CA VAL A 198 24.07 -2.17 -3.14
C VAL A 198 24.78 -3.43 -2.66
N ASP A 199 25.83 -3.27 -1.84
CA ASP A 199 26.46 -4.37 -1.12
C ASP A 199 25.56 -4.82 0.04
N PRO A 200 24.92 -6.00 -0.04
CA PRO A 200 23.97 -6.43 0.97
C PRO A 200 24.64 -6.76 2.31
N ASP A 201 25.96 -7.01 2.37
CA ASP A 201 26.66 -7.24 3.63
C ASP A 201 26.77 -5.95 4.47
N GLY A 202 26.74 -4.79 3.82
CA GLY A 202 26.75 -3.47 4.46
C GLY A 202 25.38 -2.97 4.92
N VAL A 203 24.29 -3.66 4.56
CA VAL A 203 22.93 -3.23 4.90
C VAL A 203 22.58 -3.65 6.32
N SER A 204 22.29 -2.69 7.19
CA SER A 204 21.71 -2.98 8.52
C SER A 204 20.30 -3.52 8.38
N LEU A 205 19.87 -4.38 9.30
CA LEU A 205 18.48 -4.83 9.39
C LEU A 205 17.73 -4.12 10.52
N PRO A 206 16.39 -4.01 10.44
CA PRO A 206 15.60 -3.47 11.54
C PRO A 206 15.85 -4.25 12.84
N GLY A 207 16.21 -3.54 13.90
CA GLY A 207 16.54 -4.16 15.20
C GLY A 207 18.03 -4.42 15.45
N ASP A 208 18.92 -4.22 14.48
CA ASP A 208 20.37 -4.42 14.63
C ASP A 208 21.07 -3.38 15.55
N GLY A 209 20.31 -2.49 16.20
CA GLY A 209 20.85 -1.53 17.19
C GLY A 209 21.80 -0.46 16.61
N GLY A 210 21.85 -0.32 15.29
CA GLY A 210 22.57 0.75 14.60
C GLY A 210 21.61 1.85 14.14
N ASP A 211 21.81 3.06 14.64
CA ASP A 211 21.01 4.26 14.36
C ASP A 211 20.60 4.43 12.89
N VAL A 212 19.29 4.39 12.64
CA VAL A 212 18.62 5.27 11.69
C VAL A 212 17.50 5.94 12.49
N GLY A 213 17.55 7.28 12.54
CA GLY A 213 16.63 8.08 13.34
C GLY A 213 15.19 7.95 12.88
N GLY A 214 14.43 7.11 13.57
CA GLY A 214 12.97 7.01 13.48
C GLY A 214 12.48 6.41 14.80
N GLN A 215 11.85 7.23 15.64
CA GLN A 215 11.21 6.76 16.87
C GLN A 215 10.02 5.88 16.50
N THR A 216 10.19 4.57 16.52
CA THR A 216 9.06 3.64 16.53
C THR A 216 8.52 3.54 17.97
N GLY A 217 7.52 4.38 18.24
CA GLY A 217 6.69 4.25 19.43
C GLY A 217 5.82 3.01 19.33
N GLY A 218 6.32 1.87 19.79
CA GLY A 218 5.49 0.70 20.10
C GLY A 218 4.58 1.04 21.28
N GLY A 219 3.33 1.36 20.99
CA GLY A 219 2.31 1.71 21.98
C GLY A 219 1.18 0.70 21.99
N ASP A 220 1.31 -0.35 22.80
CA ASP A 220 0.19 -1.17 23.24
C ASP A 220 -0.01 -1.02 24.76
N GLY A 221 -1.27 -0.76 25.13
CA GLY A 221 -1.83 -1.29 26.38
C GLY A 221 -1.79 -0.41 27.63
N GLY A 222 -2.75 0.52 27.71
CA GLY A 222 -3.76 0.60 28.78
C GLY A 222 -3.42 0.33 30.26
N ALA A 223 -3.88 1.28 31.07
CA ALA A 223 -4.36 1.19 32.46
C ALA A 223 -3.41 1.62 33.60
N THR A 224 -3.88 2.67 34.25
CA THR A 224 -3.45 3.33 35.48
C THR A 224 -3.50 2.43 36.71
N ASP A 225 -2.47 2.49 37.57
CA ASP A 225 -2.66 2.77 39.00
C ASP A 225 -1.38 3.35 39.62
N GLY A 226 -1.55 4.30 40.53
CA GLY A 226 -0.49 5.06 41.18
C GLY A 226 0.09 4.36 42.41
N GLY A 227 1.25 4.86 42.86
CA GLY A 227 1.83 4.45 44.12
C GLY A 227 3.21 5.07 44.37
N ALA A 228 3.22 6.29 44.90
CA ALA A 228 4.43 6.93 45.40
C ALA A 228 4.76 6.46 46.83
N SER A 229 5.99 6.01 47.06
CA SER A 229 6.80 6.17 48.28
C SER A 229 8.21 5.68 47.92
N GLY A 230 9.33 6.36 48.17
CA GLY A 230 9.75 7.11 49.34
C GLY A 230 10.90 6.33 49.98
N GLY A 231 12.15 6.78 49.83
CA GLY A 231 13.30 6.08 50.43
C GLY A 231 14.66 6.71 50.11
N VAL A 232 15.10 7.63 50.97
CA VAL A 232 16.43 8.26 51.01
C VAL A 232 17.44 7.32 51.69
N THR A 233 18.68 7.26 51.18
CA THR A 233 19.97 7.35 51.93
C THR A 233 21.11 7.38 50.88
N GLY A 234 21.91 8.44 50.78
CA GLY A 234 23.16 8.66 51.54
C GLY A 234 24.29 7.78 50.94
N GLY A 235 25.47 8.23 50.51
CA GLY A 235 26.20 9.50 50.50
C GLY A 235 27.64 9.16 50.08
N GLY A 236 28.41 10.11 49.55
CA GLY A 236 29.84 9.88 49.28
C GLY A 236 30.42 10.82 48.22
N ALA A 237 31.07 11.88 48.69
CA ALA A 237 31.70 12.93 47.88
C ALA A 237 33.16 12.63 47.51
N SER A 238 33.59 13.11 46.32
CA SER A 238 34.88 13.75 45.98
C SER A 238 34.92 13.92 44.45
N GLY A 239 35.39 14.98 43.78
CA GLY A 239 35.95 16.29 44.11
C GLY A 239 36.59 16.89 42.82
N GLY A 240 36.47 18.21 42.61
CA GLY A 240 37.18 19.05 41.58
C GLY A 240 36.32 19.45 40.37
N VAL A 241 35.68 20.63 40.27
CA VAL A 241 36.16 22.03 40.08
C VAL A 241 37.10 22.15 38.87
N THR A 242 36.72 22.78 37.74
CA THR A 242 36.51 24.23 37.46
C THR A 242 35.42 24.40 36.38
N GLY A 243 34.62 25.46 36.23
CA GLY A 243 34.61 26.84 36.70
C GLY A 243 33.92 27.68 35.62
N GLY A 244 32.89 28.46 35.97
CA GLY A 244 32.16 29.38 35.08
C GLY A 244 30.81 29.82 35.67
N GLY A 245 30.80 30.92 36.43
CA GLY A 245 29.62 31.52 37.07
C GLY A 245 28.65 32.16 36.07
N THR A 246 27.33 32.10 36.34
CA THR A 246 26.47 33.09 37.08
C THR A 246 26.25 34.38 36.26
N ASP A 247 25.06 34.91 36.01
CA ASP A 247 23.81 35.12 36.77
C ASP A 247 22.61 35.08 35.79
N GLY A 248 21.31 35.02 36.10
CA GLY A 248 20.43 35.09 37.28
C GLY A 248 19.00 34.94 36.68
N GLY A 249 18.01 34.28 37.29
CA GLY A 249 17.37 34.66 38.53
C GLY A 249 15.98 35.27 38.26
N SER A 250 14.95 34.52 38.69
CA SER A 250 13.60 34.98 39.12
C SER A 250 12.43 35.08 38.12
N THR A 251 11.66 33.99 38.09
CA THR A 251 10.27 33.83 38.59
C THR A 251 9.23 34.97 38.50
N GLY A 252 8.02 34.55 38.10
CA GLY A 252 6.71 35.09 38.48
C GLY A 252 5.99 35.76 37.31
N GLY A 253 4.75 35.47 36.96
CA GLY A 253 3.68 34.67 37.55
C GLY A 253 2.33 35.22 37.02
N GLY A 254 1.30 34.37 36.93
CA GLY A 254 -0.09 34.81 37.10
C GLY A 254 -0.97 35.03 35.86
N SER A 255 -1.84 34.03 35.65
CA SER A 255 -3.31 34.12 35.52
C SER A 255 -4.02 34.70 34.27
N THR A 256 -4.61 33.78 33.51
CA THR A 256 -6.06 33.58 33.21
C THR A 256 -7.00 34.77 32.96
N ASN A 257 -7.61 34.78 31.77
CA ASN A 257 -9.04 34.77 31.39
C ASN A 257 -9.12 35.35 29.97
N GLY A 258 -9.82 34.79 28.98
CA GLY A 258 -11.17 34.25 28.97
C GLY A 258 -11.98 35.11 27.99
N GLY A 259 -12.67 34.49 27.01
CA GLY A 259 -13.62 35.21 26.15
C GLY A 259 -13.73 34.65 24.73
N ALA A 260 -14.77 33.86 24.49
CA ALA A 260 -15.34 33.63 23.17
C ALA A 260 -16.27 34.80 22.80
N THR A 261 -16.35 35.16 21.51
CA THR A 261 -17.59 35.58 20.82
C THR A 261 -17.37 35.70 19.31
N ASP A 262 -18.35 35.18 18.57
CA ASP A 262 -18.60 35.31 17.14
C ASP A 262 -18.92 36.75 16.68
N GLY A 263 -18.70 36.98 15.38
CA GLY A 263 -19.64 37.74 14.54
C GLY A 263 -19.11 39.01 13.88
N GLY A 264 -19.38 39.16 12.57
CA GLY A 264 -19.62 40.47 11.96
C GLY A 264 -18.89 40.75 10.63
N SER A 265 -19.68 40.78 9.56
CA SER A 265 -19.33 41.04 8.16
C SER A 265 -18.96 42.50 7.82
N ALA A 266 -18.23 42.66 6.71
CA ALA A 266 -18.50 43.55 5.56
C ALA A 266 -17.52 44.69 5.19
N ASP A 267 -17.29 44.72 3.87
CA ASP A 267 -17.08 45.83 2.93
C ASP A 267 -15.69 46.41 2.62
N GLY A 268 -15.33 46.27 1.33
CA GLY A 268 -15.20 47.46 0.47
C GLY A 268 -13.93 47.56 -0.38
N GLY A 269 -14.07 47.49 -1.71
CA GLY A 269 -13.03 47.92 -2.66
C GLY A 269 -13.25 47.46 -4.11
N THR A 270 -14.11 48.17 -4.85
CA THR A 270 -14.36 48.03 -6.29
C THR A 270 -13.40 48.87 -7.15
N THR A 271 -13.10 48.44 -8.39
CA THR A 271 -13.10 49.23 -9.65
C THR A 271 -12.76 48.30 -10.83
N ASP A 272 -13.04 48.61 -12.10
CA ASP A 272 -14.27 48.83 -12.87
C ASP A 272 -13.85 48.77 -14.37
N GLY A 273 -14.80 48.56 -15.28
CA GLY A 273 -14.66 48.78 -16.73
C GLY A 273 -14.92 47.53 -17.59
N GLY A 274 -15.92 47.48 -18.48
CA GLY A 274 -16.87 48.50 -18.91
C GLY A 274 -17.95 47.87 -19.81
N ALA A 275 -19.10 48.53 -19.84
CA ALA A 275 -20.37 48.13 -20.46
C ALA A 275 -20.43 48.31 -21.98
N THR A 276 -21.48 47.75 -22.61
CA THR A 276 -22.43 48.51 -23.46
C THR A 276 -23.77 47.79 -23.64
N ASP A 277 -24.78 48.33 -22.95
CA ASP A 277 -26.19 48.66 -23.26
C ASP A 277 -27.02 48.10 -24.44
N GLY A 278 -28.33 47.96 -24.11
CA GLY A 278 -29.50 48.27 -24.93
C GLY A 278 -30.52 47.11 -24.98
N GLY A 279 -31.60 47.03 -24.18
CA GLY A 279 -32.79 47.90 -24.15
C GLY A 279 -33.78 47.51 -25.27
N ALA A 280 -35.10 47.32 -25.13
CA ALA A 280 -36.05 47.51 -24.04
C ALA A 280 -37.38 46.75 -24.35
N SER A 281 -38.16 46.59 -23.27
CA SER A 281 -39.56 46.17 -23.06
C SER A 281 -40.62 46.15 -24.19
N GLY A 282 -41.54 45.17 -24.08
CA GLY A 282 -42.94 45.26 -24.50
C GLY A 282 -43.79 44.20 -23.78
N GLY A 283 -44.83 44.61 -23.03
CA GLY A 283 -45.68 43.72 -22.22
C GLY A 283 -47.01 43.32 -22.88
N VAL A 284 -47.74 42.42 -22.20
CA VAL A 284 -49.22 42.29 -22.03
C VAL A 284 -49.70 40.82 -21.99
N THR A 285 -50.23 40.44 -20.81
CA THR A 285 -51.27 39.46 -20.42
C THR A 285 -51.40 38.06 -21.04
N GLY A 286 -51.51 37.05 -20.17
CA GLY A 286 -52.55 36.00 -20.27
C GLY A 286 -52.10 34.54 -20.10
N GLY A 287 -52.50 33.93 -18.97
CA GLY A 287 -53.06 32.56 -18.89
C GLY A 287 -52.19 31.31 -19.16
N GLY A 288 -52.12 30.42 -18.15
CA GLY A 288 -52.41 28.99 -18.34
C GLY A 288 -51.27 28.00 -18.66
N THR A 289 -50.98 27.15 -17.66
CA THR A 289 -50.66 25.69 -17.72
C THR A 289 -49.48 25.13 -18.52
N ASP A 290 -48.66 24.39 -17.76
CA ASP A 290 -48.01 23.09 -17.95
C ASP A 290 -47.06 22.80 -19.13
N GLY A 291 -45.86 22.32 -18.74
CA GLY A 291 -45.17 21.22 -19.40
C GLY A 291 -43.96 21.60 -20.25
N GLY A 292 -42.83 20.92 -20.00
CA GLY A 292 -41.77 20.78 -21.00
C GLY A 292 -40.36 20.91 -20.45
N SER A 293 -39.67 19.76 -20.34
CA SER A 293 -38.23 19.66 -20.15
C SER A 293 -37.45 20.41 -21.23
N THR A 294 -36.42 21.16 -20.83
CA THR A 294 -35.42 21.73 -21.72
C THR A 294 -34.31 20.72 -21.98
N GLY A 295 -34.27 20.21 -23.21
CA GLY A 295 -33.06 19.71 -23.84
C GLY A 295 -32.30 20.85 -24.52
N GLY A 296 -30.98 20.75 -24.53
CA GLY A 296 -30.03 21.52 -25.33
C GLY A 296 -28.63 20.99 -25.03
N GLY A 297 -27.75 20.71 -25.98
CA GLY A 297 -27.79 20.84 -27.42
C GLY A 297 -26.65 20.01 -28.02
N SER A 298 -26.82 19.67 -29.29
CA SER A 298 -25.93 18.86 -30.11
C SER A 298 -24.62 19.60 -30.46
N THR A 299 -23.50 18.88 -30.54
CA THR A 299 -22.40 19.20 -31.46
C THR A 299 -22.05 17.97 -32.28
N ASN A 300 -21.71 18.24 -33.54
CA ASN A 300 -21.81 17.38 -34.69
C ASN A 300 -20.42 16.91 -35.13
N GLY A 301 -20.31 15.72 -35.72
CA GLY A 301 -19.25 15.42 -36.70
C GLY A 301 -18.55 14.08 -36.55
N GLY A 302 -18.84 13.15 -37.47
CA GLY A 302 -18.00 11.97 -37.70
C GLY A 302 -18.74 10.76 -38.27
N ALA A 303 -19.31 10.89 -39.47
CA ALA A 303 -19.82 9.75 -40.22
C ALA A 303 -18.67 8.89 -40.76
N THR A 304 -18.76 7.58 -40.56
CA THR A 304 -18.19 6.58 -41.49
C THR A 304 -19.25 5.50 -41.73
N ASP A 305 -19.71 5.43 -42.97
CA ASP A 305 -20.50 4.32 -43.50
C ASP A 305 -19.59 3.11 -43.76
N GLY A 306 -20.08 1.91 -43.48
CA GLY A 306 -19.49 0.70 -44.04
C GLY A 306 -19.99 -0.60 -43.40
N GLY A 307 -20.93 -1.27 -44.07
CA GLY A 307 -21.08 -2.72 -43.98
C GLY A 307 -22.39 -3.23 -43.40
N SER A 308 -23.40 -3.35 -44.27
CA SER A 308 -24.58 -4.17 -44.05
C SER A 308 -24.21 -5.66 -44.15
N ALA A 309 -24.67 -6.47 -43.20
CA ALA A 309 -24.79 -7.91 -43.35
C ALA A 309 -26.12 -8.36 -42.71
N ASP A 310 -27.12 -8.57 -43.56
CA ASP A 310 -28.30 -9.35 -43.27
C ASP A 310 -27.92 -10.81 -42.96
N GLY A 311 -28.62 -11.44 -42.02
CA GLY A 311 -28.52 -12.89 -41.88
C GLY A 311 -29.15 -13.53 -40.64
N GLY A 312 -30.48 -13.59 -40.59
CA GLY A 312 -31.21 -14.79 -40.17
C GLY A 312 -31.39 -15.06 -38.67
N THR A 313 -32.64 -14.87 -38.21
CA THR A 313 -33.21 -15.59 -37.07
C THR A 313 -33.45 -17.06 -37.43
N THR A 314 -33.18 -17.99 -36.51
CA THR A 314 -34.09 -19.13 -36.26
C THR A 314 -33.88 -19.70 -34.86
N ASP A 315 -35.01 -19.90 -34.21
CA ASP A 315 -35.20 -20.45 -32.88
C ASP A 315 -35.58 -21.93 -32.99
N GLY A 316 -35.28 -22.73 -31.96
CA GLY A 316 -35.98 -23.99 -31.68
C GLY A 316 -35.20 -25.30 -31.75
N GLY A 317 -35.28 -26.07 -30.66
CA GLY A 317 -35.28 -27.54 -30.73
C GLY A 317 -34.52 -28.27 -29.62
N ALA A 318 -35.13 -28.42 -28.43
CA ALA A 318 -34.77 -29.47 -27.50
C ALA A 318 -35.31 -30.83 -28.00
N THR A 319 -34.53 -31.91 -27.89
CA THR A 319 -35.05 -33.25 -27.61
C THR A 319 -34.00 -34.12 -26.92
N ASP A 320 -34.52 -34.90 -25.98
CA ASP A 320 -33.88 -35.85 -25.08
C ASP A 320 -33.79 -37.25 -25.72
N GLY A 321 -32.91 -38.11 -25.21
CA GLY A 321 -33.03 -39.56 -25.35
C GLY A 321 -31.82 -40.33 -25.91
N GLY A 322 -31.37 -41.33 -25.14
CA GLY A 322 -30.77 -42.55 -25.72
C GLY A 322 -29.63 -43.19 -24.93
N ALA A 323 -29.97 -44.04 -23.96
CA ALA A 323 -29.04 -44.99 -23.33
C ALA A 323 -28.74 -46.22 -24.22
N SER A 324 -27.49 -46.68 -24.23
CA SER A 324 -26.99 -48.08 -24.38
C SER A 324 -25.47 -48.00 -24.61
N GLY A 325 -24.55 -48.86 -24.14
CA GLY A 325 -24.58 -50.11 -23.40
C GLY A 325 -23.27 -50.88 -23.72
N GLY A 326 -22.58 -51.41 -22.71
CA GLY A 326 -21.48 -52.42 -22.79
C GLY A 326 -20.15 -51.94 -23.41
N VAL A 327 -18.97 -52.49 -23.13
CA VAL A 327 -18.57 -53.82 -22.65
C VAL A 327 -17.17 -53.73 -22.00
N THR A 328 -16.95 -54.68 -21.11
CA THR A 328 -15.75 -55.13 -20.37
C THR A 328 -14.43 -55.37 -21.13
N GLY A 329 -13.32 -55.28 -20.39
CA GLY A 329 -12.01 -55.92 -20.62
C GLY A 329 -10.92 -55.10 -19.90
N GLY A 330 -10.12 -55.56 -18.94
CA GLY A 330 -9.56 -56.89 -18.70
C GLY A 330 -8.08 -56.87 -19.11
N GLY A 331 -7.18 -56.63 -18.15
CA GLY A 331 -5.72 -56.60 -18.35
C GLY A 331 -4.99 -55.79 -17.28
#